data_AF-A0AAV1S5B4-F1
#
_entry.id   AF-A0AAV1S5B4-F1
#
_cell.length_a   1.000
_cell.length_b   1.000
_cell.length_c   1.000
_cell.angle_alpha   90.00
_cell.angle_beta   90.00
_cell.angle_gamma   90.00
#
_symmetry.space_group_name_H-M   'P 1'
#
loop_
_entity.id
_entity.type
_entity.pdbx_description
1 polymer ?
#
loop_
_entity_poly.entity_id
_entity_poly.type
_entity_poly.pdbx_seq_one_letter_code
_entity_poly.pdbx_strand_id
1 'polypeptide(L)'
;MRTNPQSDLFKVKRFHHVEFLCVDATKHAVSHGDLAWQFDFSAKHGLAVRAIVIEVENADIAFNTSMACSVKPSTEPIVLDTYVVLSEVYLYGDVVLRYISYKNNYLEDHNCAKDVDANESVLNAVILANNKVMVLLATNEQLFGSRRRSQVQIYLEYNKGAGVQLSALASEDIFRTLREMRKRSCIGEFEFMPSPPSTYYKNLKNRAGDVLSDRH
;
A
#
# COMPACT_ATOMS: atom_id res chain seq x y z
N MET A 1 -3.79 -13.20 20.16
CA MET A 1 -4.06 -13.26 18.69
C MET A 1 -5.32 -12.45 18.43
N ARG A 2 -5.35 -11.58 17.41
CA ARG A 2 -6.61 -10.94 16.98
C ARG A 2 -7.45 -11.97 16.21
N THR A 3 -8.76 -11.98 16.40
CA THR A 3 -9.69 -12.84 15.65
C THR A 3 -9.90 -12.27 14.24
N ASN A 4 -9.99 -13.14 13.23
CA ASN A 4 -10.26 -12.76 11.85
C ASN A 4 -11.74 -13.01 11.54
N PRO A 5 -12.58 -11.96 11.42
CA PRO A 5 -14.03 -12.09 11.21
C PRO A 5 -14.41 -12.54 9.79
N GLN A 6 -13.45 -12.63 8.86
CA GLN A 6 -13.71 -12.97 7.45
C GLN A 6 -14.71 -12.00 6.77
N SER A 7 -14.58 -10.70 7.03
CA SER A 7 -15.54 -9.66 6.64
C SER A 7 -15.23 -8.92 5.34
N ASP A 8 -14.39 -9.46 4.44
CA ASP A 8 -14.19 -8.86 3.11
C ASP A 8 -15.54 -8.71 2.37
N LEU A 9 -15.84 -7.51 1.88
CA LEU A 9 -17.06 -7.22 1.11
C LEU A 9 -16.99 -7.69 -0.35
N PHE A 10 -15.80 -8.09 -0.81
CA PHE A 10 -15.56 -8.67 -2.12
C PHE A 10 -14.25 -9.46 -2.08
N LYS A 11 -14.10 -10.45 -2.95
CA LYS A 11 -12.95 -11.37 -2.89
C LYS A 11 -11.65 -10.71 -3.36
N VAL A 12 -10.77 -10.43 -2.42
CA VAL A 12 -9.40 -9.94 -2.65
C VAL A 12 -8.43 -11.12 -2.74
N LYS A 13 -7.56 -11.10 -3.76
CA LYS A 13 -6.56 -12.16 -3.97
C LYS A 13 -5.20 -11.80 -3.37
N ARG A 14 -4.59 -10.69 -3.81
CA ARG A 14 -3.21 -10.28 -3.46
C ARG A 14 -2.92 -8.84 -3.88
N PHE A 15 -1.79 -8.29 -3.42
CA PHE A 15 -1.18 -7.12 -4.07
C PHE A 15 -0.78 -7.47 -5.50
N HIS A 16 -1.07 -6.57 -6.43
CA HIS A 16 -0.67 -6.70 -7.82
C HIS A 16 0.58 -5.88 -8.12
N HIS A 17 0.53 -4.57 -7.91
CA HIS A 17 1.64 -3.64 -8.11
C HIS A 17 1.40 -2.32 -7.38
N VAL A 18 2.40 -1.44 -7.39
CA VAL A 18 2.29 -0.06 -6.89
C VAL A 18 2.68 0.87 -8.02
N GLU A 19 1.85 1.88 -8.29
CA GLU A 19 2.11 2.89 -9.32
C GLU A 19 2.70 4.13 -8.65
N PHE A 20 3.89 4.52 -9.09
CA PHE A 20 4.53 5.79 -8.71
C PHE A 20 4.31 6.81 -9.81
N LEU A 21 4.07 8.06 -9.42
CA LEU A 21 4.01 9.18 -10.35
C LEU A 21 5.17 10.14 -10.09
N CYS A 22 5.78 10.65 -11.16
CA CYS A 22 6.91 11.56 -11.13
C CYS A 22 6.86 12.58 -12.27
N VAL A 23 7.64 13.66 -12.13
CA VAL A 23 7.70 14.79 -13.08
C VAL A 23 8.27 14.39 -14.46
N ASP A 24 9.10 13.34 -14.52
CA ASP A 24 9.78 12.89 -15.74
C ASP A 24 9.51 11.40 -15.99
N ALA A 25 8.33 11.10 -16.57
CA ALA A 25 7.90 9.74 -16.87
C ALA A 25 8.63 9.13 -18.09
N THR A 26 9.54 9.87 -18.75
CA THR A 26 10.30 9.39 -19.93
C THR A 26 11.20 8.18 -19.62
N LYS A 27 11.30 7.76 -18.35
CA LYS A 27 11.98 6.52 -17.95
C LYS A 27 11.09 5.45 -17.28
N HIS A 28 9.85 5.74 -16.86
CA HIS A 28 9.05 4.78 -16.09
C HIS A 28 7.53 4.93 -16.31
N ALA A 29 7.02 4.09 -17.23
CA ALA A 29 5.65 3.57 -17.36
C ALA A 29 4.47 4.52 -17.61
N VAL A 30 3.50 3.98 -18.36
CA VAL A 30 2.26 4.59 -18.82
C VAL A 30 1.34 4.91 -17.64
N SER A 31 1.05 6.18 -17.40
CA SER A 31 0.08 6.65 -16.40
C SER A 31 -1.28 6.89 -17.03
N HIS A 32 -2.35 6.55 -16.30
CA HIS A 32 -3.73 6.88 -16.67
C HIS A 32 -4.15 8.16 -15.91
N GLY A 33 -4.53 9.21 -16.65
CA GLY A 33 -5.00 10.50 -16.11
C GLY A 33 -4.62 11.67 -17.02
N ASP A 34 -5.33 12.81 -16.93
CA ASP A 34 -4.99 14.02 -17.68
C ASP A 34 -3.61 14.57 -17.25
N LEU A 35 -2.79 15.00 -18.21
CA LEU A 35 -1.44 15.52 -18.01
C LEU A 35 -1.43 16.66 -16.98
N ALA A 36 -2.42 17.55 -17.02
CA ALA A 36 -2.53 18.65 -16.07
C ALA A 36 -2.55 18.16 -14.61
N TRP A 37 -3.38 17.14 -14.32
CA TRP A 37 -3.45 16.56 -12.99
C TRP A 37 -2.14 15.85 -12.60
N GLN A 38 -1.46 15.20 -13.56
CA GLN A 38 -0.19 14.55 -13.28
C GLN A 38 0.91 15.54 -12.91
N PHE A 39 0.94 16.70 -13.57
CA PHE A 39 1.83 17.81 -13.22
C PHE A 39 1.50 18.35 -11.84
N ASP A 40 0.22 18.58 -11.52
CA ASP A 40 -0.20 19.09 -10.21
C ASP A 40 0.16 18.12 -9.08
N PHE A 41 -0.08 16.81 -9.26
CA PHE A 41 0.30 15.78 -8.30
C PHE A 41 1.82 15.79 -8.07
N SER A 42 2.60 15.78 -9.15
CA SER A 42 4.06 15.72 -9.05
C SER A 42 4.66 17.01 -8.47
N ALA A 43 4.07 18.16 -8.78
CA ALA A 43 4.45 19.45 -8.19
C ALA A 43 4.14 19.51 -6.69
N LYS A 44 3.05 18.88 -6.26
CA LYS A 44 2.63 18.84 -4.85
C LYS A 44 3.42 17.84 -4.01
N HIS A 45 3.63 16.62 -4.52
CA HIS A 45 4.16 15.48 -3.75
C HIS A 45 5.61 15.11 -4.11
N GLY A 46 6.12 15.54 -5.26
CA GLY A 46 7.37 15.01 -5.83
C GLY A 46 7.17 13.59 -6.37
N LEU A 47 8.17 12.72 -6.17
CA LEU A 47 8.03 11.28 -6.44
C LEU A 47 7.18 10.65 -5.32
N ALA A 48 5.98 10.19 -5.66
CA ALA A 48 5.07 9.58 -4.69
C ALA A 48 4.25 8.44 -5.29
N VAL A 49 3.71 7.58 -4.41
CA VAL A 49 2.77 6.52 -4.80
C VAL A 49 1.43 7.16 -5.15
N ARG A 50 0.94 6.89 -6.36
CA ARG A 50 -0.36 7.31 -6.85
C ARG A 50 -1.40 6.22 -6.67
N ALA A 51 -1.05 4.96 -6.96
CA ALA A 51 -1.97 3.84 -6.83
C ALA A 51 -1.39 2.69 -6.02
N ILE A 52 -2.18 2.17 -5.08
CA ILE A 52 -2.00 0.83 -4.52
C ILE A 52 -2.91 -0.09 -5.30
N VAL A 53 -2.36 -1.12 -5.95
CA VAL A 53 -3.14 -1.98 -6.85
C VAL A 53 -3.31 -3.36 -6.25
N ILE A 54 -4.55 -3.80 -6.13
CA ILE A 54 -4.91 -5.14 -5.65
C ILE A 54 -5.61 -5.94 -6.75
N GLU A 55 -5.28 -7.23 -6.82
CA GLU A 55 -6.00 -8.17 -7.68
C GLU A 55 -7.26 -8.64 -6.94
N VAL A 56 -8.41 -8.47 -7.58
CA VAL A 56 -9.72 -8.92 -7.10
C VAL A 56 -10.30 -9.95 -8.05
N GLU A 57 -11.34 -10.66 -7.62
CA GLU A 57 -12.08 -11.56 -8.49
C GLU A 57 -12.81 -10.82 -9.61
N ASN A 58 -13.48 -9.71 -9.29
CA ASN A 58 -14.22 -8.88 -10.24
C ASN A 58 -14.12 -7.40 -9.84
N ALA A 59 -13.56 -6.58 -10.73
CA ALA A 59 -13.31 -5.15 -10.47
C ALA A 59 -14.59 -4.29 -10.55
N ASP A 60 -15.60 -4.71 -11.31
CA ASP A 60 -16.92 -4.07 -11.33
C ASP A 60 -17.62 -4.24 -9.98
N ILE A 61 -17.65 -5.48 -9.47
CA ILE A 61 -18.25 -5.80 -8.17
C ILE A 61 -17.51 -5.06 -7.06
N ALA A 62 -16.17 -5.09 -7.05
CA ALA A 62 -15.38 -4.38 -6.05
C ALA A 62 -15.66 -2.87 -6.03
N PHE A 63 -15.77 -2.25 -7.20
CA PHE A 63 -16.11 -0.83 -7.32
C PHE A 63 -17.51 -0.53 -6.80
N ASN A 64 -18.52 -1.24 -7.30
CA ASN A 64 -19.92 -1.01 -6.93
C ASN A 64 -20.18 -1.27 -5.44
N THR A 65 -19.57 -2.31 -4.88
CA THR A 65 -19.63 -2.57 -3.43
C THR A 65 -18.95 -1.46 -2.64
N SER A 66 -17.82 -0.92 -3.13
CA SER A 66 -17.17 0.23 -2.49
C SER A 66 -18.05 1.49 -2.53
N MET A 67 -18.74 1.74 -3.66
CA MET A 67 -19.69 2.86 -3.78
C MET A 67 -20.87 2.72 -2.81
N ALA A 68 -21.35 1.49 -2.60
CA ALA A 68 -22.41 1.21 -1.62
C ALA A 68 -21.98 1.52 -0.17
N CYS A 69 -20.67 1.55 0.10
CA CYS A 69 -20.09 1.98 1.38
C CYS A 69 -19.71 3.48 1.39
N SER A 70 -20.24 4.28 0.45
CA SER A 70 -19.99 5.73 0.34
C SER A 70 -18.53 6.12 0.12
N VAL A 71 -17.72 5.22 -0.46
CA VAL A 71 -16.35 5.55 -0.88
C VAL A 71 -16.40 6.48 -2.09
N LYS A 72 -15.51 7.48 -2.15
CA LYS A 72 -15.44 8.43 -3.27
C LYS A 72 -14.89 7.73 -4.54
N PRO A 73 -15.59 7.79 -5.69
CA PRO A 73 -15.10 7.23 -6.94
C PRO A 73 -13.92 8.05 -7.49
N SER A 74 -12.96 7.38 -8.15
CA SER A 74 -11.89 8.00 -8.94
C SER A 74 -12.06 7.68 -10.43
N THR A 75 -12.17 6.39 -10.76
CA THR A 75 -12.33 5.93 -12.15
C THR A 75 -13.29 4.76 -12.16
N GLU A 76 -14.37 4.89 -12.94
CA GLU A 76 -15.34 3.81 -13.14
C GLU A 76 -14.69 2.59 -13.81
N PRO A 77 -15.31 1.40 -13.75
CA PRO A 77 -14.77 0.22 -14.40
C PRO A 77 -14.54 0.39 -15.90
N ILE A 78 -13.29 0.18 -16.33
CA ILE A 78 -12.84 0.23 -17.71
C ILE A 78 -12.29 -1.13 -18.11
N VAL A 79 -12.71 -1.63 -19.27
CA VAL A 79 -12.15 -2.84 -19.87
C VAL A 79 -10.93 -2.46 -20.71
N LEU A 80 -9.77 -3.00 -20.34
CA LEU A 80 -8.50 -2.87 -21.05
C LEU A 80 -8.21 -4.16 -21.82
N ASP A 81 -7.80 -4.04 -23.08
CA ASP A 81 -7.36 -5.14 -23.95
C ASP A 81 -8.26 -6.38 -23.93
N THR A 82 -9.58 -6.16 -23.84
CA THR A 82 -10.65 -7.18 -23.79
C THR A 82 -10.73 -8.04 -22.53
N TYR A 83 -9.60 -8.32 -21.85
CA TYR A 83 -9.52 -9.30 -20.77
C TYR A 83 -9.25 -8.72 -19.38
N VAL A 84 -8.87 -7.45 -19.29
CA VAL A 84 -8.57 -6.82 -18.00
C VAL A 84 -9.66 -5.82 -17.67
N VAL A 85 -10.16 -5.83 -16.44
CA VAL A 85 -11.06 -4.78 -15.94
C VAL A 85 -10.34 -4.06 -14.82
N LEU A 86 -10.31 -2.73 -14.92
CA LEU A 86 -9.70 -1.82 -13.97
C LEU A 86 -10.74 -0.85 -13.44
N SER A 87 -10.77 -0.62 -12.13
CA SER A 87 -11.59 0.42 -11.50
C SER A 87 -10.84 1.04 -10.32
N GLU A 88 -11.20 2.25 -9.91
CA GLU A 88 -10.46 2.99 -8.89
C GLU A 88 -11.36 3.78 -7.95
N VAL A 89 -10.99 3.74 -6.68
CA VAL A 89 -11.61 4.54 -5.62
C VAL A 89 -10.54 5.30 -4.84
N TYR A 90 -10.89 6.46 -4.28
CA TYR A 90 -9.97 7.18 -3.43
C TYR A 90 -9.74 6.41 -2.12
N LEU A 91 -8.47 6.27 -1.72
CA LEU A 91 -8.09 5.62 -0.48
C LEU A 91 -7.82 6.65 0.63
N TYR A 92 -6.82 7.52 0.42
CA TYR A 92 -6.53 8.66 1.29
C TYR A 92 -5.74 9.73 0.53
N GLY A 93 -6.02 11.01 0.82
CA GLY A 93 -5.41 12.12 0.10
C GLY A 93 -5.63 11.97 -1.42
N ASP A 94 -4.52 12.02 -2.16
CA ASP A 94 -4.51 11.86 -3.62
C ASP A 94 -4.15 10.43 -4.07
N VAL A 95 -4.07 9.48 -3.13
CA VAL A 95 -3.78 8.06 -3.39
C VAL A 95 -5.08 7.30 -3.67
N VAL A 96 -5.07 6.49 -4.73
CA VAL A 96 -6.20 5.61 -5.09
C VAL A 96 -5.92 4.15 -4.75
N LEU A 97 -6.97 3.42 -4.39
CA LEU A 97 -6.98 1.98 -4.41
C LEU A 97 -7.52 1.53 -5.76
N ARG A 98 -6.68 0.86 -6.55
CA ARG A 98 -7.02 0.35 -7.87
C ARG A 98 -7.34 -1.14 -7.78
N TYR A 99 -8.51 -1.51 -8.28
CA TYR A 99 -8.93 -2.89 -8.45
C TYR A 99 -8.56 -3.36 -9.86
N ILE A 100 -7.89 -4.50 -9.97
CA ILE A 100 -7.66 -5.19 -11.24
C ILE A 100 -8.29 -6.58 -11.16
N SER A 101 -9.06 -6.93 -12.18
CA SER A 101 -9.54 -8.29 -12.39
C SER A 101 -9.27 -8.73 -13.82
N TYR A 102 -9.12 -10.03 -14.00
CA TYR A 102 -8.92 -10.66 -15.30
C TYR A 102 -10.17 -11.44 -15.64
N LYS A 103 -10.82 -11.12 -16.77
CA LYS A 103 -11.93 -11.90 -17.30
C LYS A 103 -11.42 -13.30 -17.60
N ASN A 104 -11.81 -14.25 -16.77
CA ASN A 104 -11.77 -15.66 -17.12
C ASN A 104 -13.06 -15.98 -17.89
N ASN A 105 -12.99 -16.84 -18.91
CA ASN A 105 -14.16 -17.31 -19.68
C ASN A 105 -15.17 -18.15 -18.85
N TYR A 106 -15.02 -18.17 -17.53
CA TYR A 106 -15.93 -18.83 -16.60
C TYR A 106 -16.67 -17.75 -15.80
N LEU A 107 -17.86 -17.41 -16.30
CA LEU A 107 -18.86 -16.63 -15.57
C LEU A 107 -19.34 -17.47 -14.39
N GLU A 108 -18.96 -17.11 -13.18
CA GLU A 108 -19.78 -17.43 -12.01
C GLU A 108 -20.27 -16.14 -11.37
N ASP A 109 -21.59 -16.05 -11.30
CA ASP A 109 -22.37 -15.00 -10.69
C ASP A 109 -22.23 -15.15 -9.16
N HIS A 110 -21.61 -14.19 -8.49
CA HIS A 110 -21.45 -14.22 -7.04
C HIS A 110 -22.22 -13.03 -6.44
N ASN A 111 -23.40 -13.35 -5.91
CA ASN A 111 -24.16 -12.48 -5.02
C ASN A 111 -23.37 -12.27 -3.72
N CYS A 112 -22.95 -11.03 -3.46
CA CYS A 112 -22.36 -10.66 -2.18
C CYS A 112 -23.42 -9.99 -1.29
N ALA A 113 -23.74 -10.64 -0.17
CA ALA A 113 -24.68 -10.16 0.82
C ALA A 113 -24.13 -8.92 1.55
N LYS A 114 -25.02 -7.96 1.79
CA LYS A 114 -24.79 -6.78 2.63
C LYS A 114 -25.06 -7.13 4.09
N ASP A 115 -24.15 -6.72 4.96
CA ASP A 115 -24.41 -6.02 6.23
C ASP A 115 -23.07 -5.80 6.96
N VAL A 116 -22.61 -4.55 7.05
CA VAL A 116 -21.52 -4.17 7.95
C VAL A 116 -21.81 -2.80 8.53
N ASP A 117 -22.12 -2.78 9.83
CA ASP A 117 -22.09 -1.57 10.65
C ASP A 117 -20.63 -1.17 10.88
N ALA A 118 -20.22 -0.08 10.25
CA ALA A 118 -18.93 0.55 10.49
C ALA A 118 -19.02 1.38 11.77
N ASN A 119 -18.66 0.79 12.91
CA ASN A 119 -18.40 1.58 14.11
C ASN A 119 -17.04 2.27 13.98
N GLU A 120 -17.08 3.60 13.99
CA GLU A 120 -15.91 4.46 14.06
C GLU A 120 -15.05 4.10 15.27
N SER A 121 -13.78 3.80 15.04
CA SER A 121 -12.77 3.77 16.10
C SER A 121 -11.68 4.79 15.77
N VAL A 122 -11.68 5.90 16.51
CA VAL A 122 -10.62 6.91 16.55
C VAL A 122 -9.37 6.25 17.12
N LEU A 123 -8.29 5.94 16.37
CA LEU A 123 -6.96 5.58 16.94
C LEU A 123 -5.75 5.49 15.95
N ASN A 124 -4.56 5.71 16.54
CA ASN A 124 -3.23 6.08 15.98
C ASN A 124 -2.46 5.16 15.02
N ALA A 125 -2.86 3.90 14.80
CA ALA A 125 -2.39 3.10 13.66
C ALA A 125 -3.25 1.85 13.50
N VAL A 126 -3.82 1.62 12.31
CA VAL A 126 -4.69 0.46 12.03
C VAL A 126 -4.08 -0.36 10.91
N ILE A 127 -3.97 -1.66 11.12
CA ILE A 127 -3.65 -2.61 10.05
C ILE A 127 -4.97 -3.19 9.55
N LEU A 128 -5.32 -2.84 8.32
CA LEU A 128 -6.39 -3.48 7.57
C LEU A 128 -5.81 -4.70 6.86
N ALA A 129 -6.50 -5.82 6.95
CA ALA A 129 -6.10 -7.07 6.33
C ALA A 129 -7.27 -7.66 5.56
N ASN A 130 -7.00 -8.24 4.39
CA ASN A 130 -8.03 -9.03 3.71
C ASN A 130 -8.27 -10.37 4.45
N ASN A 131 -9.32 -11.10 4.08
CA ASN A 131 -9.71 -12.38 4.69
C ASN A 131 -8.57 -13.40 4.77
N LYS A 132 -7.69 -13.42 3.76
CA LYS A 132 -6.51 -14.32 3.70
C LYS A 132 -5.25 -13.75 4.36
N VAL A 133 -5.29 -12.52 4.87
CA VAL A 133 -4.15 -11.82 5.51
C VAL A 133 -2.94 -11.68 4.58
N MET A 134 -3.18 -11.61 3.27
CA MET A 134 -2.17 -11.47 2.22
C MET A 134 -1.98 -10.02 1.78
N VAL A 135 -3.03 -9.19 1.91
CA VAL A 135 -2.99 -7.76 1.67
C VAL A 135 -3.09 -7.08 3.03
N LEU A 136 -2.06 -6.32 3.40
CA LEU A 136 -1.97 -5.59 4.66
C LEU A 136 -1.77 -4.10 4.35
N LEU A 137 -2.72 -3.26 4.76
CA LEU A 137 -2.63 -1.80 4.65
C LEU A 137 -2.54 -1.23 6.07
N ALA A 138 -1.38 -0.69 6.41
CA ALA A 138 -1.17 -0.02 7.69
C ALA A 138 -1.38 1.49 7.52
N THR A 139 -2.31 2.05 8.26
CA THR A 139 -2.54 3.50 8.36
C THR A 139 -1.95 4.01 9.67
N ASN A 140 -1.42 5.24 9.67
CA ASN A 140 -0.90 5.93 10.86
C ASN A 140 -1.50 7.33 10.91
N GLU A 141 -1.87 7.81 12.09
CA GLU A 141 -2.41 9.17 12.28
C GLU A 141 -1.43 10.08 13.05
N GLN A 142 -1.68 11.39 12.99
CA GLN A 142 -0.89 12.36 13.73
C GLN A 142 -1.13 12.25 15.24
N LEU A 143 -0.03 12.18 16.00
CA LEU A 143 -0.05 12.36 17.45
C LEU A 143 0.00 13.85 17.80
N PHE A 144 -1.08 14.39 18.36
CA PHE A 144 -1.10 15.73 18.92
C PHE A 144 -0.52 15.74 20.34
N GLY A 145 0.25 16.78 20.69
CA GLY A 145 0.71 17.04 22.06
C GLY A 145 2.10 16.49 22.45
N SER A 146 2.88 15.94 21.52
CA SER A 146 4.27 15.51 21.80
C SER A 146 5.26 16.68 21.79
N ARG A 147 6.25 16.64 22.70
CA ARG A 147 7.28 17.68 22.85
C ARG A 147 8.22 17.80 21.64
N ARG A 148 8.28 16.76 20.79
CA ARG A 148 8.99 16.73 19.50
C ARG A 148 7.97 16.46 18.39
N ARG A 149 8.20 17.00 17.20
CA ARG A 149 7.38 16.70 16.02
C ARG A 149 7.43 15.20 15.73
N SER A 150 6.27 14.61 15.46
CA SER A 150 6.19 13.19 15.08
C SER A 150 6.68 13.01 13.64
N GLN A 151 7.23 11.83 13.32
CA GLN A 151 7.63 11.51 11.94
C GLN A 151 6.44 11.59 10.97
N VAL A 152 5.23 11.26 11.43
CA VAL A 152 3.98 11.36 10.65
C VAL A 152 3.64 12.83 10.35
N GLN A 153 3.80 13.72 11.33
CA GLN A 153 3.59 15.15 11.09
C GLN A 153 4.59 15.72 10.08
N ILE A 154 5.88 15.36 10.20
CA ILE A 154 6.90 15.76 9.24
C ILE A 154 6.54 15.26 7.84
N TYR A 155 6.14 13.99 7.72
CA TYR A 155 5.68 13.43 6.44
C TYR A 155 4.53 14.27 5.84
N LEU A 156 3.50 14.58 6.61
CA LEU A 156 2.34 15.34 6.14
C LEU A 156 2.71 16.78 5.71
N GLU A 157 3.65 17.42 6.40
CA GLU A 157 4.16 18.77 6.05
C GLU A 157 4.94 18.79 4.72
N TYR A 158 5.79 17.78 4.49
CA TYR A 158 6.59 17.67 3.27
C TYR A 158 5.80 17.11 2.09
N ASN A 159 4.99 16.08 2.32
CA ASN A 159 4.12 15.47 1.31
C ASN A 159 2.89 16.33 0.98
N LYS A 160 2.67 17.45 1.69
CA LYS A 160 1.50 18.34 1.48
C LYS A 160 0.15 17.61 1.62
N GLY A 161 0.06 16.68 2.56
CA GLY A 161 -1.13 15.89 2.83
C GLY A 161 -0.86 14.41 3.02
N ALA A 162 -1.95 13.63 3.17
CA ALA A 162 -1.90 12.18 3.33
C ALA A 162 -1.30 11.47 2.10
N GLY A 163 -0.68 10.32 2.33
CA GLY A 163 -0.03 9.52 1.29
C GLY A 163 0.64 8.26 1.84
N VAL A 164 1.26 7.49 0.94
CA VAL A 164 1.99 6.28 1.32
C VAL A 164 3.35 6.66 1.92
N GLN A 165 3.56 6.30 3.19
CA GLN A 165 4.80 6.62 3.91
C GLN A 165 5.95 5.66 3.59
N LEU A 166 5.67 4.36 3.50
CA LEU A 166 6.66 3.32 3.19
C LEU A 166 6.00 2.12 2.51
N SER A 167 6.78 1.38 1.72
CA SER A 167 6.40 0.07 1.18
C SER A 167 7.35 -0.99 1.72
N ALA A 168 6.81 -2.04 2.32
CA ALA A 168 7.59 -3.16 2.83
C ALA A 168 7.77 -4.22 1.73
N LEU A 169 9.03 -4.50 1.39
CA LEU A 169 9.38 -5.50 0.38
C LEU A 169 9.88 -6.77 1.07
N ALA A 170 9.20 -7.89 0.85
CA ALA A 170 9.62 -9.18 1.34
C ALA A 170 10.81 -9.70 0.50
N SER A 171 11.77 -10.33 1.16
CA SER A 171 12.88 -11.04 0.52
C SER A 171 12.99 -12.44 1.11
N GLU A 172 13.25 -13.42 0.24
CA GLU A 172 13.56 -14.80 0.63
C GLU A 172 14.91 -14.91 1.36
N ASP A 173 15.86 -14.02 1.03
CA ASP A 173 17.17 -13.91 1.68
C ASP A 173 17.53 -12.45 1.90
N ILE A 174 17.13 -11.93 3.06
CA ILE A 174 17.37 -10.54 3.45
C ILE A 174 18.87 -10.21 3.54
N PHE A 175 19.74 -11.15 3.88
CA PHE A 175 21.18 -10.90 4.00
C PHE A 175 21.82 -10.70 2.63
N ARG A 176 21.47 -11.53 1.64
CA ARG A 176 21.89 -11.32 0.26
C ARG A 176 21.33 -10.02 -0.30
N THR A 177 20.03 -9.75 -0.13
CA THR A 177 19.41 -8.51 -0.61
C THR A 177 20.08 -7.28 -0.04
N LEU A 178 20.27 -7.20 1.29
CA LEU A 178 20.91 -6.06 1.93
C LEU A 178 22.38 -5.87 1.50
N ARG A 179 23.14 -6.96 1.31
CA ARG A 179 24.52 -6.88 0.80
C ARG A 179 24.57 -6.27 -0.59
N GLU A 180 23.73 -6.72 -1.50
CA GLU A 180 23.69 -6.21 -2.88
C GLU A 180 23.20 -4.76 -2.94
N MET A 181 22.18 -4.39 -2.16
CA MET A 181 21.72 -3.00 -2.07
C MET A 181 22.81 -2.07 -1.51
N ARG A 182 23.47 -2.47 -0.42
CA ARG A 182 24.54 -1.66 0.20
C ARG A 182 25.76 -1.47 -0.71
N LYS A 183 26.08 -2.45 -1.56
CA LYS A 183 27.14 -2.31 -2.58
C LYS A 183 26.83 -1.22 -3.60
N ARG A 184 25.55 -0.98 -3.90
CA ARG A 184 25.10 0.03 -4.88
C ARG A 184 24.78 1.38 -4.26
N SER A 185 24.63 1.46 -2.93
CA SER A 185 24.42 2.71 -2.20
C SER A 185 25.48 3.78 -2.49
N CYS A 186 26.74 3.40 -2.75
CA CYS A 186 27.80 4.35 -3.07
C CYS A 186 27.66 5.03 -4.46
N ILE A 187 26.75 4.54 -5.30
CA ILE A 187 26.46 5.06 -6.65
C ILE A 187 25.18 5.92 -6.62
N GLY A 188 24.60 6.17 -5.45
CA GLY A 188 23.48 7.11 -5.25
C GLY A 188 22.08 6.52 -5.46
N GLU A 189 21.91 5.20 -5.43
CA GLU A 189 20.60 4.56 -5.63
C GLU A 189 19.71 4.64 -4.37
N PHE A 190 20.11 3.99 -3.27
CA PHE A 190 19.36 3.95 -2.02
C PHE A 190 20.30 3.89 -0.81
N GLU A 191 19.97 4.63 0.25
CA GLU A 191 20.71 4.63 1.51
C GLU A 191 19.89 4.00 2.64
N PHE A 192 20.58 3.35 3.58
CA PHE A 192 19.96 2.76 4.77
C PHE A 192 20.13 3.71 5.95
N MET A 193 19.17 3.67 6.87
CA MET A 193 19.30 4.32 8.17
C MET A 193 20.58 3.87 8.89
N PRO A 194 21.18 4.72 9.75
CA PRO A 194 22.31 4.35 10.58
C PRO A 194 22.04 3.09 11.38
N SER A 195 23.06 2.24 11.45
CA SER A 195 23.00 1.02 12.24
C SER A 195 22.74 1.35 13.72
N PRO A 196 21.90 0.56 14.41
CA PRO A 196 21.74 0.66 15.86
C PRO A 196 23.09 0.52 16.59
N PRO A 197 23.22 1.06 17.82
CA PRO A 197 24.43 0.91 18.62
C PRO A 197 24.72 -0.57 18.93
N SER A 198 25.99 -0.91 19.17
CA SER A 198 26.43 -2.30 19.40
C SER A 198 25.70 -3.00 20.57
N THR A 199 25.22 -2.23 21.55
CA THR A 199 24.39 -2.71 22.67
C THR A 199 23.09 -3.36 22.20
N TYR A 200 22.51 -2.90 21.09
CA TYR A 200 21.31 -3.49 20.49
C TYR A 200 21.54 -4.96 20.11
N TYR A 201 22.66 -5.23 19.42
CA TYR A 201 23.00 -6.57 18.94
C TYR A 201 23.45 -7.52 20.05
N LYS A 202 24.14 -7.00 21.07
CA LYS A 202 24.49 -7.79 22.27
C LYS A 202 23.24 -8.34 22.97
N ASN A 203 22.18 -7.52 23.05
CA ASN A 203 20.91 -7.91 23.67
C ASN A 203 19.98 -8.70 22.74
N LEU A 204 20.34 -8.88 21.46
CA LEU A 204 19.48 -9.56 20.49
C LEU A 204 19.29 -11.04 20.84
N LYS A 205 20.36 -11.71 21.28
CA LYS A 205 20.30 -13.12 21.71
C LYS A 205 19.31 -13.35 22.86
N ASN A 206 19.13 -12.36 23.74
CA ASN A 206 18.18 -12.45 24.85
C ASN A 206 16.72 -12.30 24.41
N ARG A 207 16.45 -11.71 23.23
CA ARG A 207 15.10 -11.43 22.74
C ARG A 207 14.61 -12.42 21.67
N ALA A 208 15.53 -13.00 20.92
CA ALA A 208 15.23 -13.83 19.75
C ALA A 208 16.16 -15.04 19.64
N GLY A 209 16.77 -15.48 20.75
CA GLY A 209 17.71 -16.61 20.75
C GLY A 209 17.09 -17.94 20.35
N ASP A 210 15.77 -18.04 20.41
CA ASP A 210 14.95 -19.18 19.97
C ASP A 210 14.74 -19.23 18.45
N VAL A 211 14.87 -18.10 17.74
CA VAL A 211 14.67 -17.99 16.29
C VAL A 211 16.00 -17.85 15.52
N LEU A 212 17.06 -17.42 16.20
CA LEU A 212 18.37 -17.21 15.59
C LEU A 212 19.18 -18.51 15.54
N SER A 213 19.34 -19.08 14.34
CA SER A 213 20.33 -20.15 14.11
C SER A 213 21.73 -19.55 13.90
N ASP A 214 22.78 -20.13 14.50
CA ASP A 214 24.19 -19.71 14.35
C ASP A 214 24.78 -19.93 12.93
N ARG A 215 23.95 -20.22 11.92
CA ARG A 215 24.40 -20.45 10.55
C ARG A 215 24.48 -19.12 9.80
N HIS A 216 25.70 -18.64 9.61
CA HIS A 216 26.07 -17.49 8.78
C HIS A 216 26.31 -17.88 7.32
#